data_AF-A0AAW0HCL5-F1
#
_entry.id   AF-A0AAW0HCL5-F1
#
_cell.length_a   1.000
_cell.length_b   1.000
_cell.length_c   1.000
_cell.angle_alpha   90.00
_cell.angle_beta   90.00
_cell.angle_gamma   90.00
#
_symmetry.space_group_name_H-M   'P 1'
#
loop_
_entity.id
_entity.type
_entity.pdbx_description
1 polymer ?
#
loop_
_entity_poly.entity_id
_entity_poly.type
_entity_poly.pdbx_seq_one_letter_code
_entity_poly.pdbx_strand_id
1 'polypeptide(L)'
;VQVLQKELAASASEDTHPYKEELETALEQCFYCLYSFPSKKSKARYLEEHSAQQVDLIWEDALFMFEYFKPKTLPEFDSYKTSTVSADLANLLKRIATIVPRTEKPALSMEKVSAYIEGTSTEVPCLPEGADPTPPVVNELYYLLADYHFKNKEQSKAIKFYMHDICICPNRFDSWAGMALARASRIQDKLNSNELKSDGPIWKHATPVLNCFRRALEIDSSNLSLWIEYGTMSYALHSFASRQLKQWRAELPPELVQQWLVCDIIGIDRHQWRIDFPEVMEDRRDSMLETARHCFTSAAHCEGDGDEEEWLIHYMLGKVAEKQQQPPTVYLLHYRQAGHYLHEEAARYPKKIHYHNPPELAMEALEVYFRLHASILKLLGKPDSGVAAEVLVSFMKEAAEGPFARGEEKNTPKASEK
;
A
#
# COMPACT_ATOMS: atom_id res chain seq x y z
N VAL A 1 17.09 -12.13 37.61
CA VAL A 1 17.11 -12.08 36.14
C VAL A 1 18.24 -12.90 35.54
N GLN A 2 19.53 -12.53 35.70
CA GLN A 2 20.67 -13.24 35.08
C GLN A 2 20.73 -14.75 35.33
N VAL A 3 20.38 -15.21 36.54
CA VAL A 3 20.28 -16.65 36.85
C VAL A 3 19.19 -17.32 36.02
N LEU A 4 17.99 -16.74 35.96
CA LEU A 4 16.85 -17.28 35.19
C LEU A 4 17.15 -17.32 33.68
N GLN A 5 17.83 -16.27 33.17
CA GLN A 5 18.28 -16.23 31.77
C GLN A 5 19.22 -17.39 31.44
N LYS A 6 20.19 -17.66 32.33
CA LYS A 6 21.16 -18.74 32.14
C LYS A 6 20.49 -20.12 32.17
N GLU A 7 19.55 -20.34 33.09
CA GLU A 7 18.82 -21.61 33.19
C GLU A 7 17.92 -21.85 31.97
N LEU A 8 17.21 -20.83 31.48
CA LEU A 8 16.41 -20.92 30.25
C LEU A 8 17.29 -21.24 29.02
N ALA A 9 18.45 -20.59 28.90
CA ALA A 9 19.38 -20.80 27.79
C ALA A 9 20.12 -22.15 27.83
N ALA A 10 20.26 -22.78 29.00
CA ALA A 10 20.92 -24.08 29.16
C ALA A 10 20.08 -25.25 28.62
N SER A 11 18.80 -25.04 28.33
CA SER A 11 17.92 -26.06 27.76
C SER A 11 18.10 -26.17 26.24
N ALA A 12 18.72 -27.28 25.79
CA ALA A 12 19.11 -27.47 24.39
C ALA A 12 17.94 -27.79 23.42
N SER A 13 16.70 -27.92 23.93
CA SER A 13 15.51 -27.96 23.08
C SER A 13 14.33 -27.29 23.79
N GLU A 14 13.58 -26.45 23.06
CA GLU A 14 12.54 -25.55 23.59
C GLU A 14 11.48 -26.27 24.44
N ASP A 15 11.30 -27.59 24.32
CA ASP A 15 10.25 -28.36 25.02
C ASP A 15 10.76 -29.32 26.11
N THR A 16 12.03 -29.24 26.51
CA THR A 16 12.62 -30.25 27.42
C THR A 16 12.99 -29.79 28.83
N HIS A 17 12.84 -28.51 29.17
CA HIS A 17 13.14 -28.06 30.53
C HIS A 17 11.96 -28.34 31.47
N PRO A 18 12.10 -29.23 32.49
CA PRO A 18 10.98 -29.67 33.33
C PRO A 18 10.31 -28.54 34.14
N TYR A 19 10.98 -27.39 34.27
CA TYR A 19 10.49 -26.21 35.00
C TYR A 19 10.36 -24.96 34.11
N LYS A 20 10.22 -25.12 32.78
CA LYS A 20 10.20 -24.00 31.84
C LYS A 20 9.15 -22.94 32.19
N GLU A 21 7.90 -23.34 32.37
CA GLU A 21 6.78 -22.42 32.67
C GLU A 21 7.00 -21.66 33.98
N GLU A 22 7.55 -22.32 35.00
CA GLU A 22 7.85 -21.72 36.30
C GLU A 22 8.99 -20.69 36.19
N LEU A 23 10.03 -21.01 35.40
CA LEU A 23 11.13 -20.09 35.11
C LEU A 23 10.65 -18.87 34.31
N GLU A 24 9.81 -19.06 33.29
CA GLU A 24 9.20 -17.98 32.50
C GLU A 24 8.31 -17.09 33.38
N THR A 25 7.45 -17.69 34.21
CA THR A 25 6.61 -16.96 35.16
C THR A 25 7.44 -16.14 36.15
N ALA A 26 8.50 -16.73 36.71
CA ALA A 26 9.42 -16.03 37.62
C ALA A 26 10.19 -14.91 36.92
N LEU A 27 10.58 -15.12 35.67
CA LEU A 27 11.29 -14.13 34.86
C LEU A 27 10.40 -12.94 34.53
N GLU A 28 9.16 -13.18 34.12
CA GLU A 28 8.18 -12.13 33.85
C GLU A 28 7.79 -11.36 35.12
N GLN A 29 7.68 -12.05 36.26
CA GLN A 29 7.53 -11.39 37.56
C GLN A 29 8.71 -10.45 37.84
N CYS A 30 9.95 -10.87 37.53
CA CYS A 30 11.11 -9.99 37.66
C CYS A 30 10.99 -8.75 36.75
N PHE A 31 10.59 -8.90 35.49
CA PHE A 31 10.41 -7.76 34.58
C PHE A 31 9.30 -6.81 35.05
N TYR A 32 8.22 -7.34 35.58
CA TYR A 32 7.14 -6.55 36.15
C TYR A 32 7.61 -5.76 37.37
N CYS A 33 8.35 -6.38 38.29
CA CYS A 33 8.90 -5.70 39.46
C CYS A 33 9.96 -4.65 39.11
N LEU A 34 10.90 -4.97 38.23
CA LEU A 34 12.06 -4.12 37.92
C LEU A 34 11.70 -2.96 37.00
N TYR A 35 10.95 -3.24 35.92
CA TYR A 35 10.72 -2.28 34.84
C TYR A 35 9.24 -1.93 34.65
N SER A 36 8.34 -2.54 35.44
CA SER A 36 6.89 -2.38 35.30
C SER A 36 6.38 -2.68 33.90
N PHE A 37 6.87 -3.80 33.38
CA PHE A 37 6.45 -4.40 32.13
C PHE A 37 5.93 -5.82 32.38
N PRO A 38 4.73 -6.18 31.90
CA PRO A 38 3.72 -5.33 31.24
C PRO A 38 3.13 -4.27 32.18
N SER A 39 2.34 -3.33 31.66
CA SER A 39 1.75 -2.27 32.49
C SER A 39 0.75 -2.82 33.52
N LYS A 40 0.53 -2.10 34.63
CA LYS A 40 -0.47 -2.50 35.65
C LYS A 40 -1.88 -2.74 35.10
N LYS A 41 -2.25 -2.09 33.99
CA LYS A 41 -3.58 -2.23 33.36
C LYS A 41 -3.74 -3.52 32.55
N SER A 42 -2.63 -4.09 32.10
CA SER A 42 -2.57 -5.21 31.15
C SER A 42 -1.79 -6.40 31.69
N LYS A 43 -1.38 -6.35 32.97
CA LYS A 43 -0.69 -7.45 33.62
C LYS A 43 -1.52 -8.73 33.58
N ALA A 44 -0.83 -9.84 33.38
CA ALA A 44 -1.44 -11.16 33.51
C ALA A 44 -1.80 -11.45 34.97
N ARG A 45 -2.78 -12.33 35.18
CA ARG A 45 -3.34 -12.62 36.53
C ARG A 45 -2.32 -13.25 37.48
N TYR A 46 -1.33 -13.97 36.96
CA TYR A 46 -0.28 -14.58 37.77
C TYR A 46 0.79 -13.57 38.23
N LEU A 47 0.79 -12.35 37.70
CA LEU A 47 1.74 -11.32 38.11
C LEU A 47 1.30 -10.63 39.41
N GLU A 48 2.08 -10.86 40.46
CA GLU A 48 1.85 -10.33 41.80
C GLU A 48 2.35 -8.89 41.95
N GLU A 49 1.69 -8.12 42.80
CA GLU A 49 2.10 -6.76 43.13
C GLU A 49 3.01 -6.73 44.35
N HIS A 50 4.33 -6.72 44.13
CA HIS A 50 5.33 -6.60 45.21
C HIS A 50 5.69 -5.16 45.58
N SER A 51 5.14 -4.15 44.89
CA SER A 51 5.40 -2.71 45.13
C SER A 51 6.89 -2.35 45.22
N ALA A 52 7.73 -3.04 44.43
CA ALA A 52 9.17 -2.82 44.38
C ALA A 52 9.51 -1.45 43.76
N GLN A 53 10.65 -0.88 44.16
CA GLN A 53 11.19 0.30 43.50
C GLN A 53 11.69 -0.08 42.10
N GLN A 54 11.15 0.61 41.09
CA GLN A 54 11.54 0.42 39.69
C GLN A 54 12.98 0.91 39.45
N VAL A 55 13.66 0.24 38.52
CA VAL A 55 14.99 0.61 38.04
C VAL A 55 14.93 1.10 36.61
N ASP A 56 15.89 1.93 36.23
CA ASP A 56 16.05 2.37 34.85
C ASP A 56 16.43 1.19 33.95
N LEU A 57 15.83 1.15 32.76
CA LEU A 57 16.15 0.13 31.77
C LEU A 57 17.49 0.49 31.11
N ILE A 58 18.49 -0.37 31.28
CA ILE A 58 19.80 -0.26 30.63
C ILE A 58 19.83 -1.08 29.33
N TRP A 59 20.81 -0.79 28.47
CA TRP A 59 20.89 -1.41 27.14
C TRP A 59 21.04 -2.93 27.20
N GLU A 60 21.89 -3.44 28.09
CA GLU A 60 22.17 -4.88 28.21
C GLU A 60 20.91 -5.68 28.59
N ASP A 61 20.11 -5.16 29.51
CA ASP A 61 18.85 -5.78 29.92
C ASP A 61 17.78 -5.68 28.82
N ALA A 62 17.76 -4.55 28.11
CA ALA A 62 16.85 -4.33 26.98
C ALA A 62 17.08 -5.32 25.83
N LEU A 63 18.32 -5.73 25.58
CA LEU A 63 18.63 -6.73 24.54
C LEU A 63 17.89 -8.04 24.81
N PHE A 64 17.99 -8.54 26.05
CA PHE A 64 17.32 -9.78 26.44
C PHE A 64 15.80 -9.64 26.46
N MET A 65 15.28 -8.53 27.01
CA MET A 65 13.84 -8.28 27.00
C MET A 65 13.27 -8.20 25.58
N PHE A 66 14.00 -7.57 24.65
CA PHE A 66 13.59 -7.53 23.25
C PHE A 66 13.48 -8.93 22.65
N GLU A 67 14.55 -9.74 22.77
CA GLU A 67 14.57 -11.09 22.21
C GLU A 67 13.52 -12.01 22.86
N TYR A 68 13.25 -11.85 24.15
CA TYR A 68 12.23 -12.65 24.85
C TYR A 68 10.80 -12.31 24.41
N PHE A 69 10.48 -11.02 24.21
CA PHE A 69 9.11 -10.58 23.93
C PHE A 69 8.80 -10.34 22.45
N LYS A 70 9.79 -10.27 21.57
CA LYS A 70 9.55 -10.00 20.14
C LYS A 70 8.74 -11.14 19.48
N PRO A 71 7.97 -10.85 18.43
CA PRO A 71 7.31 -11.89 17.64
C PRO A 71 8.33 -12.88 17.04
N LYS A 72 7.98 -14.17 17.01
CA LYS A 72 8.82 -15.21 16.38
C LYS A 72 9.01 -14.98 14.87
N THR A 73 7.95 -14.48 14.23
CA THR A 73 7.95 -14.10 12.82
C THR A 73 7.62 -12.62 12.75
N LEU A 74 8.41 -11.87 11.97
CA LEU A 74 8.12 -10.47 11.73
C LEU A 74 6.80 -10.33 10.96
N PRO A 75 5.93 -9.37 11.33
CA PRO A 75 4.72 -9.11 10.57
C PRO A 75 5.09 -8.57 9.19
N GLU A 76 4.25 -8.83 8.19
CA GLU A 76 4.36 -8.28 6.83
C GLU A 76 3.48 -7.02 6.70
N PHE A 77 3.77 -6.16 5.72
CA PHE A 77 3.04 -4.91 5.53
C PHE A 77 1.52 -5.12 5.31
N ASP A 78 1.12 -6.26 4.73
CA ASP A 78 -0.26 -6.68 4.44
C ASP A 78 -0.79 -7.74 5.42
N SER A 79 0.00 -8.17 6.41
CA SER A 79 -0.47 -9.10 7.44
C SER A 79 -1.66 -8.53 8.25
N TYR A 80 -2.45 -9.41 8.86
CA TYR A 80 -3.56 -8.96 9.71
C TYR A 80 -3.12 -8.08 10.88
N LYS A 81 -4.02 -7.21 11.33
CA LYS A 81 -3.80 -6.34 12.50
C LYS A 81 -3.42 -7.12 13.76
N THR A 82 -3.89 -8.36 13.90
CA THR A 82 -3.57 -9.22 15.06
C THR A 82 -2.13 -9.69 15.09
N SER A 83 -1.39 -9.59 13.98
CA SER A 83 0.02 -9.99 13.87
C SER A 83 1.00 -8.93 14.38
N THR A 84 0.56 -7.67 14.55
CA THR A 84 1.42 -6.63 15.13
C THR A 84 1.66 -6.85 16.62
N VAL A 85 2.76 -6.31 17.14
CA VAL A 85 3.06 -6.26 18.57
C VAL A 85 1.93 -5.61 19.40
N SER A 86 1.80 -6.03 20.66
CA SER A 86 0.83 -5.45 21.59
C SER A 86 1.16 -4.00 21.96
N ALA A 87 0.20 -3.27 22.50
CA ALA A 87 0.41 -1.89 22.96
C ALA A 87 1.48 -1.79 24.06
N ASP A 88 1.54 -2.76 24.98
CA ASP A 88 2.58 -2.81 26.00
C ASP A 88 3.95 -3.02 25.38
N LEU A 89 4.07 -4.02 24.49
CA LEU A 89 5.34 -4.29 23.83
C LEU A 89 5.79 -3.07 23.03
N ALA A 90 4.90 -2.42 22.28
CA ALA A 90 5.23 -1.16 21.59
C ALA A 90 5.73 -0.05 22.56
N ASN A 91 5.23 0.01 23.79
CA ASN A 91 5.73 0.96 24.80
C ASN A 91 7.11 0.55 25.35
N LEU A 92 7.36 -0.75 25.54
CA LEU A 92 8.70 -1.26 25.86
C LEU A 92 9.69 -0.93 24.73
N LEU A 93 9.33 -1.22 23.49
CA LEU A 93 10.15 -0.91 22.31
C LEU A 93 10.48 0.59 22.22
N LYS A 94 9.53 1.47 22.52
CA LYS A 94 9.82 2.93 22.61
C LYS A 94 10.84 3.26 23.68
N ARG A 95 10.77 2.63 24.86
CA ARG A 95 11.78 2.81 25.92
C ARG A 95 13.14 2.31 25.45
N ILE A 96 13.21 1.13 24.83
CA ILE A 96 14.43 0.57 24.24
C ILE A 96 15.02 1.54 23.21
N ALA A 97 14.19 2.12 22.33
CA ALA A 97 14.62 3.08 21.32
C ALA A 97 15.30 4.34 21.91
N THR A 98 14.97 4.74 23.15
CA THR A 98 15.59 5.91 23.80
C THR A 98 16.99 5.65 24.37
N ILE A 99 17.34 4.38 24.57
CA ILE A 99 18.61 3.95 25.18
C ILE A 99 19.53 3.22 24.18
N VAL A 100 19.17 3.23 22.89
CA VAL A 100 20.04 2.70 21.82
C VAL A 100 21.38 3.43 21.85
N PRO A 101 22.52 2.72 21.98
CA PRO A 101 23.84 3.34 22.00
C PRO A 101 24.11 4.13 20.72
N ARG A 102 24.69 5.32 20.85
CA ARG A 102 25.11 6.12 19.70
C ARG A 102 26.41 5.53 19.14
N THR A 103 26.43 5.30 17.83
CA THR A 103 27.63 4.90 17.10
C THR A 103 28.32 6.14 16.52
N GLU A 104 29.64 6.20 16.62
CA GLU A 104 30.45 7.27 15.99
C GLU A 104 30.77 6.98 14.51
N LYS A 105 30.41 5.78 14.03
CA LYS A 105 30.70 5.33 12.66
C LYS A 105 29.70 5.87 11.64
N PRO A 106 30.08 5.88 10.34
CA PRO A 106 29.18 6.32 9.29
C PRO A 106 27.86 5.55 9.30
N ALA A 107 26.76 6.29 9.30
CA ALA A 107 25.40 5.77 9.20
C ALA A 107 24.68 6.43 8.04
N LEU A 108 23.69 5.74 7.46
CA LEU A 108 22.80 6.36 6.50
C LEU A 108 21.97 7.45 7.21
N SER A 109 22.06 8.68 6.71
CA SER A 109 21.41 9.81 7.35
C SER A 109 19.94 9.95 6.93
N MET A 110 19.13 10.49 7.84
CA MET A 110 17.71 10.78 7.58
C MET A 110 17.54 11.77 6.43
N GLU A 111 18.48 12.70 6.25
CA GLU A 111 18.47 13.69 5.16
C GLU A 111 18.63 13.01 3.80
N LYS A 112 19.55 12.02 3.67
CA LYS A 112 19.71 11.26 2.42
C LYS A 112 18.46 10.49 2.05
N VAL A 113 17.86 9.80 3.03
CA VAL A 113 16.61 9.05 2.84
C VAL A 113 15.47 10.01 2.46
N SER A 114 15.36 11.15 3.15
CA SER A 114 14.34 12.17 2.85
C SER A 114 14.53 12.75 1.45
N ALA A 115 15.77 13.05 1.05
CA ALA A 115 16.08 13.61 -0.26
C ALA A 115 15.68 12.65 -1.40
N TYR A 116 15.95 11.36 -1.23
CA TYR A 116 15.51 10.33 -2.18
C TYR A 116 13.98 10.25 -2.26
N ILE A 117 13.31 10.14 -1.11
CA ILE A 117 11.84 10.03 -1.05
C ILE A 117 11.17 11.26 -1.65
N GLU A 118 11.64 12.46 -1.32
CA GLU A 118 11.10 13.72 -1.83
C GLU A 118 11.46 14.00 -3.30
N GLY A 119 12.33 13.18 -3.90
CA GLY A 119 12.76 13.30 -5.29
C GLY A 119 13.76 14.43 -5.55
N THR A 120 14.43 14.94 -4.50
CA THR A 120 15.51 15.92 -4.64
C THR A 120 16.87 15.26 -4.87
N SER A 121 16.99 13.95 -4.61
CA SER A 121 18.13 13.10 -4.97
C SER A 121 17.65 11.86 -5.72
N THR A 122 18.46 11.39 -6.67
CA THR A 122 18.27 10.10 -7.36
C THR A 122 19.14 8.98 -6.77
N GLU A 123 20.00 9.30 -5.79
CA GLU A 123 20.86 8.33 -5.11
C GLU A 123 20.00 7.41 -4.24
N VAL A 124 19.96 6.12 -4.60
CA VAL A 124 19.25 5.10 -3.82
C VAL A 124 19.90 4.99 -2.43
N PRO A 125 19.13 5.08 -1.33
CA PRO A 125 19.69 4.99 0.01
C PRO A 125 20.37 3.63 0.21
N CYS A 126 21.63 3.67 0.62
CA CYS A 126 22.42 2.50 0.96
C CYS A 126 23.28 2.76 2.19
N LEU A 127 23.68 1.68 2.87
CA LEU A 127 24.61 1.80 3.99
C LEU A 127 25.98 2.27 3.47
N PRO A 128 26.64 3.22 4.15
CA PRO A 128 27.96 3.69 3.75
C PRO A 128 29.01 2.58 3.92
N GLU A 129 30.06 2.64 3.10
CA GLU A 129 31.21 1.74 3.24
C GLU A 129 31.84 1.90 4.65
N GLY A 130 32.07 0.77 5.33
CA GLY A 130 32.61 0.76 6.69
C GLY A 130 31.58 0.98 7.81
N ALA A 131 30.27 0.96 7.51
CA ALA A 131 29.24 0.90 8.53
C ALA A 131 29.36 -0.37 9.38
N ASP A 132 29.06 -0.27 10.67
CA ASP A 132 29.03 -1.44 11.55
C ASP A 132 27.83 -2.33 11.25
N PRO A 133 27.95 -3.66 11.50
CA PRO A 133 26.78 -4.52 11.58
C PRO A 133 25.81 -3.94 12.61
N THR A 134 24.59 -3.69 12.19
CA THR A 134 23.56 -3.17 13.11
C THR A 134 23.26 -4.24 14.17
N PRO A 135 23.19 -3.87 15.47
CA PRO A 135 22.73 -4.79 16.50
C PRO A 135 21.40 -5.46 16.11
N PRO A 136 21.24 -6.79 16.30
CA PRO A 136 20.03 -7.51 15.90
C PRO A 136 18.73 -6.88 16.42
N VAL A 137 18.77 -6.34 17.65
CA VAL A 137 17.63 -5.62 18.24
C VAL A 137 17.25 -4.39 17.41
N VAL A 138 18.21 -3.57 17.00
CA VAL A 138 17.95 -2.34 16.25
C VAL A 138 17.48 -2.63 14.82
N ASN A 139 17.91 -3.76 14.24
CA ASN A 139 17.47 -4.24 12.93
C ASN A 139 15.93 -4.37 12.86
N GLU A 140 15.29 -4.81 13.93
CA GLU A 140 13.84 -5.08 13.96
C GLU A 140 13.04 -4.03 14.76
N LEU A 141 13.68 -3.32 15.70
CA LEU A 141 13.04 -2.41 16.64
C LEU A 141 12.18 -1.33 15.97
N TYR A 142 12.75 -0.61 15.00
CA TYR A 142 12.05 0.49 14.34
C TYR A 142 10.96 -0.01 13.40
N TYR A 143 11.19 -1.13 12.71
CA TYR A 143 10.16 -1.81 11.93
C TYR A 143 8.94 -2.20 12.76
N LEU A 144 9.12 -2.90 13.89
CA LEU A 144 8.01 -3.33 14.75
C LEU A 144 7.21 -2.15 15.32
N LEU A 145 7.88 -1.04 15.63
CA LEU A 145 7.22 0.21 16.02
C LEU A 145 6.44 0.84 14.85
N ALA A 146 7.01 0.82 13.65
CA ALA A 146 6.37 1.34 12.45
C ALA A 146 5.10 0.56 12.10
N ASP A 147 5.20 -0.78 12.06
CA ASP A 147 4.09 -1.70 11.81
C ASP A 147 2.96 -1.51 12.83
N TYR A 148 3.29 -1.48 14.12
CA TYR A 148 2.30 -1.18 15.18
C TYR A 148 1.52 0.10 14.93
N HIS A 149 2.23 1.17 14.61
CA HIS A 149 1.61 2.45 14.34
C HIS A 149 0.79 2.44 13.04
N PHE A 150 1.27 1.73 12.01
CA PHE A 150 0.58 1.58 10.73
C PHE A 150 -0.75 0.82 10.90
N LYS A 151 -0.73 -0.37 11.50
CA LYS A 151 -1.93 -1.21 11.72
C LYS A 151 -2.94 -0.57 12.70
N ASN A 152 -2.50 0.39 13.52
CA ASN A 152 -3.37 1.20 14.37
C ASN A 152 -3.79 2.54 13.74
N LYS A 153 -3.58 2.73 12.43
CA LYS A 153 -3.98 3.92 11.66
C LYS A 153 -3.32 5.23 12.13
N GLU A 154 -2.17 5.15 12.81
CA GLU A 154 -1.38 6.29 13.26
C GLU A 154 -0.31 6.68 12.23
N GLN A 155 -0.73 6.98 11.00
CA GLN A 155 0.16 7.11 9.83
C GLN A 155 1.36 8.04 10.03
N SER A 156 1.17 9.19 10.69
CA SER A 156 2.26 10.13 10.94
C SER A 156 3.37 9.57 11.84
N LYS A 157 3.03 8.66 12.77
CA LYS A 157 4.01 7.97 13.62
C LYS A 157 4.66 6.82 12.86
N ALA A 158 3.86 6.04 12.12
CA ALA A 158 4.35 4.95 11.28
C ALA A 158 5.43 5.43 10.30
N ILE A 159 5.15 6.51 9.55
CA ILE A 159 6.11 7.10 8.60
C ILE A 159 7.44 7.47 9.28
N LYS A 160 7.40 8.04 10.51
CA LYS A 160 8.64 8.39 11.23
C LYS A 160 9.46 7.15 11.58
N PHE A 161 8.82 6.10 12.06
CA PHE A 161 9.51 4.87 12.42
C PHE A 161 10.00 4.10 11.19
N TYR A 162 9.26 4.07 10.08
CA TYR A 162 9.77 3.51 8.81
C TYR A 162 10.99 4.26 8.29
N MET A 163 11.03 5.59 8.41
CA MET A 163 12.23 6.37 8.05
C MET A 163 13.45 5.97 8.89
N HIS A 164 13.26 5.79 10.20
CA HIS A 164 14.33 5.29 11.07
C HIS A 164 14.76 3.88 10.69
N ASP A 165 13.80 3.00 10.41
CA ASP A 165 14.09 1.63 9.99
C ASP A 165 14.89 1.60 8.68
N ILE A 166 14.54 2.40 7.68
CA ILE A 166 15.26 2.47 6.40
C ILE A 166 16.70 2.99 6.57
N CYS A 167 16.96 3.87 7.54
CA CYS A 167 18.33 4.28 7.85
C CYS A 167 19.18 3.12 8.38
N ILE A 168 18.54 2.08 8.91
CA ILE A 168 19.19 0.87 9.43
C ILE A 168 19.19 -0.25 8.37
N CYS A 169 18.05 -0.46 7.71
CA CYS A 169 17.77 -1.52 6.75
C CYS A 169 17.22 -0.96 5.44
N PRO A 170 18.04 -0.30 4.60
CA PRO A 170 17.56 0.38 3.40
C PRO A 170 16.95 -0.55 2.35
N ASN A 171 17.17 -1.86 2.46
CA ASN A 171 16.64 -2.87 1.55
C ASN A 171 15.49 -3.69 2.16
N ARG A 172 14.90 -3.29 3.30
CA ARG A 172 13.73 -3.98 3.85
C ARG A 172 12.49 -3.61 3.04
N PHE A 173 11.97 -4.58 2.28
CA PHE A 173 10.77 -4.43 1.46
C PHE A 173 9.58 -3.86 2.24
N ASP A 174 9.20 -4.48 3.36
CA ASP A 174 8.03 -4.09 4.15
C ASP A 174 8.10 -2.65 4.69
N SER A 175 9.29 -2.13 4.95
CA SER A 175 9.45 -0.74 5.39
C SER A 175 9.11 0.26 4.30
N TRP A 176 9.50 -0.04 3.06
CA TRP A 176 9.15 0.78 1.90
C TRP A 176 7.68 0.63 1.54
N ALA A 177 7.15 -0.61 1.53
CA ALA A 177 5.76 -0.91 1.22
C ALA A 177 4.81 -0.27 2.26
N GLY A 178 5.02 -0.52 3.55
CA GLY A 178 4.23 0.05 4.64
C GLY A 178 4.30 1.58 4.67
N MET A 179 5.47 2.17 4.42
CA MET A 179 5.59 3.63 4.31
C MET A 179 4.85 4.20 3.09
N ALA A 180 4.90 3.52 1.93
CA ALA A 180 4.17 3.93 0.73
C ALA A 180 2.67 3.98 1.03
N LEU A 181 2.11 2.91 1.61
CA LEU A 181 0.70 2.82 1.99
C LEU A 181 0.32 3.86 3.05
N ALA A 182 1.15 4.07 4.06
CA ALA A 182 0.93 5.08 5.10
C ALA A 182 0.86 6.51 4.53
N ARG A 183 1.69 6.81 3.51
CA ARG A 183 1.66 8.09 2.80
C ARG A 183 0.49 8.17 1.82
N ALA A 184 0.19 7.07 1.12
CA ALA A 184 -0.90 6.93 0.16
C ALA A 184 -2.26 7.22 0.82
N SER A 185 -2.52 6.64 2.00
CA SER A 185 -3.79 6.85 2.69
C SER A 185 -4.04 8.32 3.05
N ARG A 186 -2.99 9.10 3.33
CA ARG A 186 -3.09 10.53 3.67
C ARG A 186 -3.40 11.43 2.48
N ILE A 187 -3.06 10.99 1.26
CA ILE A 187 -3.36 11.74 0.03
C ILE A 187 -4.65 11.24 -0.61
N GLN A 188 -5.03 9.97 -0.45
CA GLN A 188 -6.25 9.39 -1.01
C GLN A 188 -7.51 10.17 -0.59
N ASP A 189 -7.64 10.51 0.71
CA ASP A 189 -8.73 11.34 1.22
C ASP A 189 -8.80 12.70 0.52
N LYS A 190 -7.64 13.26 0.14
CA LYS A 190 -7.54 14.54 -0.57
C LYS A 190 -7.87 14.39 -2.06
N LEU A 191 -7.51 13.28 -2.70
CA LEU A 191 -7.83 12.99 -4.10
C LEU A 191 -9.31 12.68 -4.31
N ASN A 192 -9.96 12.14 -3.28
CA ASN A 192 -11.38 11.83 -3.24
C ASN A 192 -12.26 13.04 -2.88
N SER A 193 -11.70 14.09 -2.26
CA SER A 193 -12.45 15.32 -2.00
C SER A 193 -12.74 16.07 -3.31
N ASN A 194 -13.99 16.50 -3.52
CA ASN A 194 -14.39 17.35 -4.64
C ASN A 194 -13.89 18.81 -4.51
N GLU A 195 -13.03 19.09 -3.54
CA GLU A 195 -12.50 20.43 -3.28
C GLU A 195 -11.29 20.72 -4.15
N LEU A 196 -11.33 21.90 -4.78
CA LEU A 196 -10.24 22.53 -5.51
C LEU A 196 -9.04 22.79 -4.60
N LYS A 197 -8.20 21.77 -4.42
CA LYS A 197 -6.90 21.95 -3.77
C LYS A 197 -5.89 22.40 -4.81
N SER A 198 -5.00 23.29 -4.40
CA SER A 198 -3.87 23.68 -5.24
C SER A 198 -3.07 22.45 -5.64
N ASP A 199 -2.67 22.43 -6.91
CA ASP A 199 -1.97 21.32 -7.53
C ASP A 199 -0.63 21.02 -6.84
N GLY A 200 0.15 22.07 -6.52
CA GLY A 200 1.47 21.96 -5.89
C GLY A 200 1.50 21.09 -4.62
N PRO A 201 0.64 21.35 -3.61
CA PRO A 201 0.58 20.52 -2.41
C PRO A 201 0.23 19.05 -2.64
N ILE A 202 -0.60 18.72 -3.64
CA ILE A 202 -0.92 17.32 -3.96
C ILE A 202 0.32 16.62 -4.49
N TRP A 203 0.99 17.19 -5.49
CA TRP A 203 2.19 16.56 -6.06
C TRP A 203 3.37 16.51 -5.11
N LYS A 204 3.54 17.52 -4.26
CA LYS A 204 4.54 17.49 -3.19
C LYS A 204 4.37 16.28 -2.25
N HIS A 205 3.13 15.82 -2.05
CA HIS A 205 2.85 14.62 -1.26
C HIS A 205 2.84 13.34 -2.11
N ALA A 206 2.50 13.43 -3.40
CA ALA A 206 2.47 12.29 -4.31
C ALA A 206 3.89 11.76 -4.60
N THR A 207 4.87 12.63 -4.83
CA THR A 207 6.25 12.21 -5.14
C THR A 207 6.83 11.23 -4.09
N PRO A 208 6.77 11.52 -2.78
CA PRO A 208 7.10 10.55 -1.74
C PRO A 208 6.37 9.21 -1.83
N VAL A 209 5.08 9.21 -2.16
CA VAL A 209 4.29 7.97 -2.28
C VAL A 209 4.83 7.12 -3.43
N LEU A 210 4.97 7.73 -4.61
CA LEU A 210 5.43 7.06 -5.83
C LEU A 210 6.86 6.51 -5.68
N ASN A 211 7.76 7.29 -5.08
CA ASN A 211 9.14 6.87 -4.87
C ASN A 211 9.24 5.70 -3.87
N CYS A 212 8.41 5.69 -2.83
CA CYS A 212 8.37 4.56 -1.89
C CYS A 212 7.84 3.28 -2.54
N PHE A 213 6.75 3.36 -3.32
CA PHE A 213 6.24 2.20 -4.06
C PHE A 213 7.27 1.66 -5.05
N ARG A 214 7.86 2.54 -5.86
CA ARG A 214 8.91 2.17 -6.81
C ARG A 214 10.06 1.46 -6.10
N ARG A 215 10.54 2.04 -4.99
CA ARG A 215 11.68 1.47 -4.26
C ARG A 215 11.36 0.11 -3.64
N ALA A 216 10.15 -0.08 -3.10
CA ALA A 216 9.72 -1.38 -2.61
C ALA A 216 9.74 -2.43 -3.74
N LEU A 217 9.19 -2.08 -4.91
CA LEU A 217 9.10 -3.01 -6.04
C LEU A 217 10.43 -3.25 -6.76
N GLU A 218 11.41 -2.35 -6.64
CA GLU A 218 12.80 -2.58 -7.03
C GLU A 218 13.51 -3.60 -6.11
N ILE A 219 13.09 -3.68 -4.84
CA ILE A 219 13.64 -4.64 -3.87
C ILE A 219 13.00 -6.01 -4.08
N ASP A 220 11.67 -6.07 -4.19
CA ASP A 220 10.91 -7.28 -4.47
C ASP A 220 9.72 -6.95 -5.38
N SER A 221 9.71 -7.56 -6.56
CA SER A 221 8.69 -7.35 -7.61
C SER A 221 7.66 -8.46 -7.68
N SER A 222 7.72 -9.45 -6.78
CA SER A 222 6.79 -10.60 -6.76
C SER A 222 5.46 -10.31 -6.06
N ASN A 223 5.37 -9.20 -5.31
CA ASN A 223 4.17 -8.89 -4.52
C ASN A 223 3.05 -8.28 -5.38
N LEU A 224 2.01 -9.07 -5.65
CA LEU A 224 0.81 -8.69 -6.40
C LEU A 224 0.07 -7.49 -5.79
N SER A 225 -0.23 -7.56 -4.49
CA SER A 225 -1.00 -6.55 -3.77
C SER A 225 -0.36 -5.17 -3.87
N LEU A 226 0.98 -5.10 -3.77
CA LEU A 226 1.71 -3.84 -3.85
C LEU A 226 1.70 -3.23 -5.26
N TRP A 227 1.75 -4.06 -6.32
CA TRP A 227 1.56 -3.58 -7.70
C TRP A 227 0.17 -3.00 -7.90
N ILE A 228 -0.87 -3.64 -7.38
CA ILE A 228 -2.26 -3.16 -7.46
C ILE A 228 -2.39 -1.81 -6.74
N GLU A 229 -1.84 -1.67 -5.54
CA GLU A 229 -1.88 -0.42 -4.77
C GLU A 229 -1.12 0.71 -5.48
N TYR A 230 0.06 0.42 -6.03
CA TYR A 230 0.84 1.40 -6.79
C TYR A 230 0.11 1.84 -8.07
N GLY A 231 -0.45 0.88 -8.81
CA GLY A 231 -1.24 1.13 -10.02
C GLY A 231 -2.49 1.95 -9.74
N THR A 232 -3.19 1.65 -8.65
CA THR A 232 -4.40 2.35 -8.21
C THR A 232 -4.10 3.79 -7.83
N MET A 233 -3.05 4.03 -7.04
CA MET A 233 -2.60 5.38 -6.70
C MET A 233 -2.19 6.18 -7.95
N SER A 234 -1.44 5.55 -8.87
CA SER A 234 -1.03 6.19 -10.13
C SER A 234 -2.25 6.55 -11.00
N TYR A 235 -3.23 5.65 -11.13
CA TYR A 235 -4.47 5.94 -11.85
C TYR A 235 -5.30 7.04 -11.19
N ALA A 236 -5.32 7.13 -9.86
CA ALA A 236 -5.97 8.20 -9.12
C ALA A 236 -5.30 9.57 -9.40
N LEU A 237 -3.97 9.62 -9.42
CA LEU A 237 -3.19 10.82 -9.77
C LEU A 237 -3.36 11.22 -11.23
N HIS A 238 -3.40 10.26 -12.17
CA HIS A 238 -3.81 10.51 -13.56
C HIS A 238 -5.18 11.18 -13.63
N SER A 239 -6.16 10.60 -12.92
CA SER A 239 -7.53 11.10 -12.90
C SER A 239 -7.60 12.52 -12.32
N PHE A 240 -6.83 12.81 -11.26
CA PHE A 240 -6.68 14.15 -10.71
C PHE A 240 -6.09 15.13 -11.74
N ALA A 241 -4.96 14.79 -12.37
CA ALA A 241 -4.34 15.63 -13.39
C ALA A 241 -5.28 15.92 -14.57
N SER A 242 -6.01 14.89 -15.04
CA SER A 242 -6.98 15.05 -16.11
C SER A 242 -8.13 16.00 -15.72
N ARG A 243 -8.63 15.95 -14.48
CA ARG A 243 -9.67 16.87 -13.99
C ARG A 243 -9.15 18.31 -13.92
N GLN A 244 -7.94 18.51 -13.38
CA GLN A 244 -7.31 19.83 -13.33
C GLN A 244 -7.14 20.44 -14.73
N LEU A 245 -6.69 19.67 -15.71
CA LEU A 245 -6.56 20.13 -17.10
C LEU A 245 -7.91 20.51 -17.72
N LYS A 246 -8.96 19.70 -17.50
CA LYS A 246 -10.30 19.99 -18.03
C LYS A 246 -10.88 21.27 -17.43
N GLN A 247 -10.70 21.45 -16.13
CA GLN A 247 -11.17 22.65 -15.44
C GLN A 247 -10.39 23.88 -15.89
N TRP A 248 -9.06 23.80 -15.93
CA TRP A 248 -8.22 24.88 -16.42
C TRP A 248 -8.63 25.31 -17.84
N ARG A 249 -8.89 24.35 -18.74
CA ARG A 249 -9.40 24.63 -20.10
C ARG A 249 -10.78 25.30 -20.09
N ALA A 250 -11.64 24.99 -19.13
CA ALA A 250 -12.98 25.59 -19.02
C ALA A 250 -12.95 27.03 -18.46
N GLU A 251 -11.91 27.40 -17.71
CA GLU A 251 -11.74 28.73 -17.12
C GLU A 251 -11.07 29.73 -18.08
N LEU A 252 -10.49 29.26 -19.19
CA LEU A 252 -9.85 30.11 -20.19
C LEU A 252 -10.88 30.80 -21.11
N PRO A 253 -10.62 32.07 -21.49
CA PRO A 253 -11.34 32.71 -22.58
C PRO A 253 -11.32 31.85 -23.86
N PRO A 254 -12.46 31.70 -24.57
CA PRO A 254 -12.56 30.88 -25.78
C PRO A 254 -11.52 31.23 -26.85
N GLU A 255 -11.13 32.50 -26.95
CA GLU A 255 -10.13 33.00 -27.90
C GLU A 255 -8.74 32.44 -27.58
N LEU A 256 -8.39 32.33 -26.29
CA LEU A 256 -7.13 31.74 -25.83
C LEU A 256 -7.13 30.22 -26.02
N VAL A 257 -8.28 29.55 -25.83
CA VAL A 257 -8.43 28.12 -26.10
C VAL A 257 -8.28 27.82 -27.60
N GLN A 258 -8.91 28.63 -28.46
CA GLN A 258 -8.75 28.52 -29.91
C GLN A 258 -7.30 28.78 -30.34
N GLN A 259 -6.66 29.82 -29.80
CA GLN A 259 -5.28 30.14 -30.12
C GLN A 259 -4.32 29.03 -29.66
N TRP A 260 -4.56 28.43 -28.50
CA TRP A 260 -3.82 27.26 -28.01
C TRP A 260 -3.99 26.02 -28.89
N LEU A 261 -5.23 25.69 -29.28
CA LEU A 261 -5.51 24.58 -30.21
C LEU A 261 -4.85 24.80 -31.58
N VAL A 262 -4.87 26.04 -32.07
CA VAL A 262 -4.22 26.41 -33.33
C VAL A 262 -2.70 26.21 -33.23
N CYS A 263 -2.06 26.63 -32.14
CA CYS A 263 -0.62 26.39 -31.91
C CYS A 263 -0.26 24.89 -31.90
N ASP A 264 -1.10 24.03 -31.31
CA ASP A 264 -0.91 22.57 -31.30
C ASP A 264 -1.00 21.96 -32.72
N ILE A 265 -1.94 22.44 -33.54
CA ILE A 265 -2.13 21.99 -34.93
C ILE A 265 -0.98 22.44 -35.85
N ILE A 266 -0.48 23.66 -35.68
CA ILE A 266 0.56 24.25 -36.55
C ILE A 266 1.99 24.01 -36.05
N GLY A 267 2.16 23.27 -34.95
CA GLY A 267 3.46 22.89 -34.40
C GLY A 267 4.33 24.09 -33.99
N ILE A 268 3.73 25.20 -33.58
CA ILE A 268 4.48 26.35 -33.06
C ILE A 268 4.95 26.05 -31.64
N ASP A 269 6.21 26.39 -31.35
CA ASP A 269 6.81 26.24 -30.03
C ASP A 269 5.99 26.97 -28.95
N ARG A 270 5.47 26.18 -28.00
CA ARG A 270 4.64 26.64 -26.88
C ARG A 270 5.42 27.49 -25.87
N HIS A 271 6.75 27.42 -25.87
CA HIS A 271 7.61 28.18 -24.95
C HIS A 271 7.48 29.70 -25.12
N GLN A 272 7.01 30.18 -26.28
CA GLN A 272 6.78 31.61 -26.53
C GLN A 272 5.68 32.22 -25.63
N TRP A 273 4.78 31.41 -25.06
CA TRP A 273 3.59 31.86 -24.32
C TRP A 273 3.71 31.77 -22.78
N ARG A 274 4.82 31.27 -22.23
CA ARG A 274 5.10 31.28 -20.77
C ARG A 274 3.98 30.66 -19.90
N ILE A 275 3.28 29.64 -20.41
CA ILE A 275 2.29 28.89 -19.64
C ILE A 275 2.86 27.50 -19.33
N ASP A 276 3.62 27.38 -18.24
CA ASP A 276 4.27 26.11 -17.86
C ASP A 276 3.28 25.08 -17.28
N PHE A 277 2.09 25.52 -16.86
CA PHE A 277 1.13 24.69 -16.15
C PHE A 277 0.51 23.54 -16.98
N PRO A 278 0.01 23.76 -18.22
CA PRO A 278 -0.60 22.69 -19.03
C PRO A 278 0.39 21.61 -19.41
N GLU A 279 1.61 21.97 -19.79
CA GLU A 279 2.66 21.03 -20.19
C GLU A 279 3.02 20.10 -19.03
N VAL A 280 3.30 20.66 -17.85
CA VAL A 280 3.59 19.89 -16.63
C VAL A 280 2.42 18.98 -16.25
N MET A 281 1.18 19.44 -16.39
CA MET A 281 0.00 18.65 -16.04
C MET A 281 -0.34 17.58 -17.07
N GLU A 282 -0.04 17.80 -18.34
CA GLU A 282 -0.16 16.80 -19.40
C GLU A 282 0.88 15.69 -19.21
N ASP A 283 2.15 16.05 -18.94
CA ASP A 283 3.20 15.09 -18.61
C ASP A 283 2.81 14.26 -17.37
N ARG A 284 2.36 14.89 -16.30
CA ARG A 284 1.86 14.18 -15.10
C ARG A 284 0.69 13.27 -15.40
N ARG A 285 -0.27 13.71 -16.22
CA ARG A 285 -1.42 12.89 -16.62
C ARG A 285 -0.94 11.65 -17.37
N ASP A 286 -0.06 11.81 -18.34
CA ASP A 286 0.35 10.74 -19.24
C ASP A 286 1.34 9.78 -18.56
N SER A 287 2.32 10.32 -17.83
CA SER A 287 3.27 9.56 -17.01
C SER A 287 2.58 8.70 -15.96
N MET A 288 1.56 9.22 -15.26
CA MET A 288 0.82 8.43 -14.28
C MET A 288 -0.07 7.37 -14.91
N LEU A 289 -0.59 7.61 -16.11
CA LEU A 289 -1.35 6.59 -16.85
C LEU A 289 -0.44 5.44 -17.29
N GLU A 290 0.76 5.77 -17.77
CA GLU A 290 1.75 4.79 -18.18
C GLU A 290 2.30 4.01 -16.99
N THR A 291 2.53 4.69 -15.85
CA THR A 291 2.89 4.03 -14.59
C THR A 291 1.80 3.06 -14.16
N ALA A 292 0.53 3.46 -14.20
CA ALA A 292 -0.59 2.57 -13.89
C ALA A 292 -0.64 1.36 -14.84
N ARG A 293 -0.44 1.58 -16.15
CA ARG A 293 -0.35 0.49 -17.15
C ARG A 293 0.74 -0.50 -16.78
N HIS A 294 1.93 -0.01 -16.49
CA HIS A 294 3.07 -0.84 -16.09
C HIS A 294 2.74 -1.64 -14.84
N CYS A 295 2.19 -1.01 -13.80
CA CYS A 295 1.85 -1.68 -12.55
C CYS A 295 0.85 -2.82 -12.75
N PHE A 296 -0.27 -2.58 -13.44
CA PHE A 296 -1.28 -3.62 -13.67
C PHE A 296 -0.80 -4.71 -14.63
N THR A 297 0.11 -4.37 -15.56
CA THR A 297 0.75 -5.39 -16.41
C THR A 297 1.69 -6.25 -15.57
N SER A 298 2.50 -5.66 -14.68
CA SER A 298 3.40 -6.39 -13.79
C SER A 298 2.62 -7.27 -12.80
N ALA A 299 1.53 -6.75 -12.23
CA ALA A 299 0.62 -7.51 -11.37
C ALA A 299 0.11 -8.79 -12.07
N ALA A 300 -0.27 -8.70 -13.35
CA ALA A 300 -0.73 -9.84 -14.13
C ALA A 300 0.33 -10.93 -14.37
N HIS A 301 1.62 -10.63 -14.15
CA HIS A 301 2.73 -11.57 -14.32
C HIS A 301 3.27 -12.13 -12.99
N CYS A 302 2.72 -11.70 -11.84
CA CYS A 302 3.12 -12.25 -10.55
C CYS A 302 2.62 -13.70 -10.42
N GLU A 303 3.51 -14.65 -10.12
CA GLU A 303 3.17 -16.05 -9.87
C GLU A 303 2.62 -16.20 -8.44
N GLY A 304 1.39 -16.73 -8.27
CA GLY A 304 0.79 -16.94 -6.94
C GLY A 304 -0.71 -17.24 -7.00
N ASP A 305 -1.36 -17.35 -5.82
CA ASP A 305 -2.80 -17.56 -5.57
C ASP A 305 -3.67 -16.35 -6.02
N GLY A 306 -3.24 -15.67 -7.10
CA GLY A 306 -3.75 -14.39 -7.61
C GLY A 306 -5.11 -14.46 -8.28
N ASP A 307 -5.80 -15.61 -8.21
CA ASP A 307 -7.13 -15.83 -8.77
C ASP A 307 -8.16 -14.84 -8.19
N GLU A 308 -7.96 -14.32 -6.97
CA GLU A 308 -8.91 -13.42 -6.28
C GLU A 308 -8.89 -11.95 -6.78
N GLU A 309 -7.91 -11.55 -7.59
CA GLU A 309 -7.76 -10.14 -8.05
C GLU A 309 -7.62 -10.01 -9.57
N GLU A 310 -7.76 -11.11 -10.33
CA GLU A 310 -7.64 -11.10 -11.80
C GLU A 310 -8.68 -10.19 -12.46
N TRP A 311 -9.89 -10.15 -11.91
CA TRP A 311 -10.93 -9.25 -12.42
C TRP A 311 -10.53 -7.78 -12.31
N LEU A 312 -9.89 -7.39 -11.20
CA LEU A 312 -9.51 -6.01 -10.92
C LEU A 312 -8.40 -5.58 -11.87
N ILE A 313 -7.42 -6.45 -12.12
CA ILE A 313 -6.36 -6.23 -13.09
C ILE A 313 -6.95 -5.98 -14.48
N HIS A 314 -7.84 -6.86 -14.94
CA HIS A 314 -8.48 -6.69 -16.24
C HIS A 314 -9.33 -5.41 -16.31
N TYR A 315 -10.11 -5.12 -15.28
CA TYR A 315 -10.93 -3.91 -15.21
C TYR A 315 -10.07 -2.64 -15.30
N MET A 316 -8.96 -2.61 -14.57
CA MET A 316 -8.04 -1.46 -14.56
C MET A 316 -7.25 -1.33 -15.87
N LEU A 317 -6.77 -2.44 -16.45
CA LEU A 317 -6.14 -2.43 -17.78
C LEU A 317 -7.11 -1.95 -18.87
N GLY A 318 -8.39 -2.34 -18.80
CA GLY A 318 -9.43 -1.84 -19.70
C GLY A 318 -9.62 -0.32 -19.57
N LYS A 319 -9.67 0.21 -18.35
CA LYS A 319 -9.75 1.66 -18.11
C LYS A 319 -8.52 2.40 -18.62
N VAL A 320 -7.34 1.85 -18.40
CA VAL A 320 -6.08 2.42 -18.92
C VAL A 320 -6.10 2.44 -20.45
N ALA A 321 -6.43 1.33 -21.10
CA ALA A 321 -6.51 1.22 -22.55
C ALA A 321 -7.56 2.18 -23.16
N GLU A 322 -8.73 2.34 -22.52
CA GLU A 322 -9.74 3.33 -22.94
C GLU A 322 -9.20 4.77 -22.84
N LYS A 323 -8.44 5.08 -21.78
CA LYS A 323 -7.82 6.41 -21.61
C LYS A 323 -6.68 6.69 -22.58
N GLN A 324 -5.92 5.66 -22.94
CA GLN A 324 -4.88 5.72 -23.97
C GLN A 324 -5.45 5.74 -25.40
N GLN A 325 -6.78 5.70 -25.56
CA GLN A 325 -7.46 5.69 -26.86
C GLN A 325 -7.01 4.51 -27.74
N GLN A 326 -6.71 3.37 -27.12
CA GLN A 326 -6.43 2.13 -27.85
C GLN A 326 -7.68 1.68 -28.63
N PRO A 327 -7.53 0.79 -29.63
CA PRO A 327 -8.66 0.29 -30.41
C PRO A 327 -9.79 -0.23 -29.50
N PRO A 328 -11.06 0.07 -29.79
CA PRO A 328 -12.17 -0.26 -28.90
C PRO A 328 -12.26 -1.71 -28.46
N THR A 329 -11.92 -2.63 -29.35
CA THR A 329 -11.89 -4.06 -29.08
C THR A 329 -10.99 -4.43 -27.91
N VAL A 330 -9.90 -3.69 -27.68
CA VAL A 330 -8.92 -3.99 -26.63
C VAL A 330 -9.53 -3.77 -25.24
N TYR A 331 -10.03 -2.57 -24.95
CA TYR A 331 -10.60 -2.31 -23.62
C TYR A 331 -11.94 -3.00 -23.39
N LEU A 332 -12.75 -3.22 -24.44
CA LEU A 332 -13.99 -4.00 -24.33
C LEU A 332 -13.69 -5.47 -24.00
N LEU A 333 -12.63 -6.05 -24.55
CA LEU A 333 -12.16 -7.39 -24.21
C LEU A 333 -11.74 -7.48 -22.74
N HIS A 334 -11.00 -6.48 -22.24
CA HIS A 334 -10.64 -6.39 -20.83
C HIS A 334 -11.87 -6.33 -19.91
N TYR A 335 -12.87 -5.49 -20.23
CA TYR A 335 -14.11 -5.42 -19.43
C TYR A 335 -14.90 -6.74 -19.46
N ARG A 336 -14.94 -7.42 -20.61
CA ARG A 336 -15.52 -8.76 -20.71
C ARG A 336 -14.80 -9.77 -19.81
N GLN A 337 -13.47 -9.78 -19.85
CA GLN A 337 -12.65 -10.69 -19.06
C GLN A 337 -12.79 -10.42 -17.55
N ALA A 338 -12.86 -9.15 -17.14
CA ALA A 338 -13.16 -8.80 -15.75
C ALA A 338 -14.52 -9.35 -15.29
N GLY A 339 -15.55 -9.27 -16.14
CA GLY A 339 -16.86 -9.85 -15.85
C GLY A 339 -16.84 -11.38 -15.75
N HIS A 340 -15.99 -12.04 -16.54
CA HIS A 340 -15.78 -13.48 -16.44
C HIS A 340 -15.12 -13.87 -15.11
N TYR A 341 -14.02 -13.21 -14.73
CA TYR A 341 -13.33 -13.53 -13.48
C TYR A 341 -14.17 -13.28 -12.23
N LEU A 342 -14.95 -12.19 -12.20
CA LEU A 342 -15.93 -11.97 -11.13
C LEU A 342 -16.93 -13.14 -11.01
N HIS A 343 -17.33 -13.74 -12.13
CA HIS A 343 -18.18 -14.93 -12.09
C HIS A 343 -17.43 -16.15 -11.57
N GLU A 344 -16.17 -16.33 -11.98
CA GLU A 344 -15.33 -17.43 -11.52
C GLU A 344 -15.07 -17.39 -10.02
N GLU A 345 -14.93 -16.17 -9.45
CA GLU A 345 -14.84 -15.87 -8.01
C GLU A 345 -16.19 -15.91 -7.26
N ALA A 346 -17.23 -16.44 -7.91
CA ALA A 346 -18.56 -16.64 -7.32
C ALA A 346 -19.27 -15.35 -6.86
N ALA A 347 -19.08 -14.24 -7.59
CA ALA A 347 -19.84 -13.02 -7.37
C ALA A 347 -21.36 -13.27 -7.34
N ARG A 348 -22.04 -12.55 -6.45
CA ARG A 348 -23.49 -12.66 -6.22
C ARG A 348 -24.27 -11.69 -7.09
N TYR A 349 -25.41 -12.13 -7.62
CA TYR A 349 -26.20 -11.35 -8.58
C TYR A 349 -27.65 -11.16 -8.09
N PRO A 350 -27.84 -10.46 -6.96
CA PRO A 350 -29.19 -10.18 -6.46
C PRO A 350 -29.93 -9.24 -7.42
N LYS A 351 -31.25 -9.35 -7.48
CA LYS A 351 -32.09 -8.39 -8.23
C LYS A 351 -31.95 -6.94 -7.75
N LYS A 352 -31.52 -6.75 -6.49
CA LYS A 352 -31.30 -5.44 -5.86
C LYS A 352 -30.05 -5.49 -4.99
N ILE A 353 -29.13 -4.56 -5.22
CA ILE A 353 -27.90 -4.42 -4.44
C ILE A 353 -28.10 -3.28 -3.45
N HIS A 354 -27.90 -3.56 -2.16
CA HIS A 354 -27.98 -2.56 -1.11
C HIS A 354 -26.61 -1.91 -0.89
N TYR A 355 -26.55 -0.58 -0.95
CA TYR A 355 -25.29 0.17 -0.83
C TYR A 355 -24.52 -0.11 0.47
N HIS A 356 -25.22 -0.23 1.60
CA HIS A 356 -24.58 -0.40 2.92
C HIS A 356 -24.20 -1.85 3.25
N ASN A 357 -24.70 -2.82 2.50
CA ASN A 357 -24.40 -4.23 2.70
C ASN A 357 -24.57 -4.98 1.38
N PRO A 358 -23.72 -4.69 0.38
CA PRO A 358 -23.80 -5.37 -0.89
C PRO A 358 -23.40 -6.83 -0.72
N PRO A 359 -24.06 -7.78 -1.38
CA PRO A 359 -23.56 -9.15 -1.47
C PRO A 359 -22.18 -9.18 -2.10
N GLU A 360 -21.44 -10.25 -1.79
CA GLU A 360 -20.07 -10.49 -2.25
C GLU A 360 -19.91 -10.22 -3.75
N LEU A 361 -18.98 -9.32 -4.08
CA LEU A 361 -18.61 -8.89 -5.44
C LEU A 361 -19.75 -8.33 -6.31
N ALA A 362 -20.94 -8.09 -5.75
CA ALA A 362 -22.11 -7.67 -6.50
C ALA A 362 -21.98 -6.24 -7.05
N MET A 363 -21.35 -5.34 -6.28
CA MET A 363 -21.13 -3.95 -6.68
C MET A 363 -20.07 -3.85 -7.78
N GLU A 364 -19.05 -4.68 -7.69
CA GLU A 364 -17.95 -4.83 -8.63
C GLU A 364 -18.49 -5.35 -9.96
N ALA A 365 -19.30 -6.40 -9.95
CA ALA A 365 -19.98 -6.92 -11.13
C ALA A 365 -20.90 -5.89 -11.78
N LEU A 366 -21.65 -5.12 -10.98
CA LEU A 366 -22.47 -4.01 -11.49
C LEU A 366 -21.61 -2.91 -12.14
N GLU A 367 -20.49 -2.53 -11.53
CA GLU A 367 -19.58 -1.51 -12.08
C GLU A 367 -18.94 -1.98 -13.40
N VAL A 368 -18.49 -3.24 -13.49
CA VAL A 368 -17.93 -3.80 -14.74
C VAL A 368 -19.00 -3.84 -15.84
N TYR A 369 -20.20 -4.32 -15.51
CA TYR A 369 -21.32 -4.35 -16.45
C TYR A 369 -21.69 -2.94 -16.94
N PHE A 370 -21.80 -1.97 -16.01
CA PHE A 370 -22.03 -0.57 -16.34
C PHE A 370 -20.91 -0.01 -17.21
N ARG A 371 -19.65 -0.28 -16.87
CA ARG A 371 -18.47 0.23 -17.59
C ARG A 371 -18.46 -0.21 -19.04
N LEU A 372 -18.70 -1.50 -19.30
CA LEU A 372 -18.80 -2.04 -20.67
C LEU A 372 -19.83 -1.27 -21.50
N HIS A 373 -21.06 -1.17 -20.99
CA HIS A 373 -22.16 -0.50 -21.68
C HIS A 373 -21.95 1.00 -21.84
N ALA A 374 -21.42 1.68 -20.83
CA ALA A 374 -21.10 3.09 -20.89
C ALA A 374 -20.03 3.39 -21.95
N SER A 375 -19.03 2.52 -22.10
CA SER A 375 -18.00 2.68 -23.12
C SER A 375 -18.54 2.39 -24.52
N ILE A 376 -19.40 1.40 -24.70
CA ILE A 376 -20.12 1.17 -25.97
C ILE A 376 -21.00 2.36 -26.34
N LEU A 377 -21.76 2.92 -25.38
CA LEU A 377 -22.61 4.09 -25.62
C LEU A 377 -21.80 5.31 -26.07
N LYS A 378 -20.62 5.55 -25.48
CA LYS A 378 -19.71 6.62 -25.94
C LYS A 378 -19.22 6.39 -27.36
N LEU A 379 -18.98 5.15 -27.77
CA LEU A 379 -18.53 4.82 -29.13
C LEU A 379 -19.63 5.05 -30.17
N LEU A 380 -20.88 4.70 -29.84
CA LEU A 380 -22.04 4.96 -30.69
C LEU A 380 -22.28 6.47 -30.90
N GLY A 381 -21.93 7.29 -29.91
CA GLY A 381 -21.99 8.75 -30.02
C GLY A 381 -20.87 9.38 -30.87
N LYS A 382 -19.89 8.59 -31.36
CA LYS A 382 -18.77 9.08 -32.18
C LYS A 382 -18.87 8.56 -33.62
N PRO A 383 -18.92 9.44 -34.63
CA PRO A 383 -19.08 9.05 -36.03
C PRO A 383 -17.89 8.27 -36.61
N ASP A 384 -16.70 8.40 -36.02
CA ASP A 384 -15.49 7.65 -36.40
C ASP A 384 -14.88 6.99 -35.17
N SER A 385 -15.55 5.94 -34.68
CA SER A 385 -15.14 5.19 -33.49
C SER A 385 -14.11 4.10 -33.79
N GLY A 386 -13.76 3.87 -35.06
CA GLY A 386 -12.79 2.87 -35.47
C GLY A 386 -13.21 1.42 -35.19
N VAL A 387 -14.49 1.15 -34.95
CA VAL A 387 -15.03 -0.18 -34.65
C VAL A 387 -16.36 -0.41 -35.36
N ALA A 388 -16.52 -1.60 -35.93
CA ALA A 388 -17.74 -1.99 -36.63
C ALA A 388 -18.91 -2.17 -35.65
N ALA A 389 -20.11 -1.74 -36.05
CA ALA A 389 -21.30 -1.82 -35.21
C ALA A 389 -21.62 -3.28 -34.81
N GLU A 390 -21.33 -4.24 -35.68
CA GLU A 390 -21.51 -5.67 -35.46
C GLU A 390 -20.68 -6.16 -34.26
N VAL A 391 -19.46 -5.65 -34.10
CA VAL A 391 -18.58 -5.99 -32.98
C VAL A 391 -19.16 -5.47 -31.67
N LEU A 392 -19.66 -4.24 -31.66
CA LEU A 392 -20.32 -3.65 -30.49
C LEU A 392 -21.58 -4.42 -30.10
N VAL A 393 -22.37 -4.85 -31.10
CA VAL A 393 -23.55 -5.69 -30.89
C VAL A 393 -23.16 -7.06 -30.31
N SER A 394 -22.05 -7.65 -30.73
CA SER A 394 -21.55 -8.91 -30.14
C SER A 394 -21.32 -8.77 -28.65
N PHE A 395 -20.54 -7.76 -28.22
CA PHE A 395 -20.28 -7.51 -26.80
C PHE A 395 -21.56 -7.27 -26.00
N MET A 396 -22.52 -6.51 -26.54
CA MET A 396 -23.80 -6.27 -25.86
C MET A 396 -24.63 -7.54 -25.73
N LYS A 397 -24.69 -8.38 -26.78
CA LYS A 397 -25.40 -9.67 -26.74
C LYS A 397 -24.78 -10.61 -25.72
N GLU A 398 -23.45 -10.77 -25.76
CA GLU A 398 -22.71 -11.58 -24.80
C GLU A 398 -22.97 -11.11 -23.35
N ALA A 399 -22.95 -9.81 -23.10
CA ALA A 399 -23.23 -9.28 -21.76
C ALA A 399 -24.69 -9.48 -21.33
N ALA A 400 -25.65 -9.28 -22.23
CA ALA A 400 -27.09 -9.45 -21.94
C ALA A 400 -27.48 -10.92 -21.71
N GLU A 401 -26.79 -11.85 -22.36
CA GLU A 401 -26.95 -13.29 -22.18
C GLU A 401 -26.04 -13.86 -21.08
N GLY A 402 -25.19 -13.02 -20.48
CA GLY A 402 -24.20 -13.42 -19.48
C GLY A 402 -24.77 -13.63 -18.08
N PRO A 403 -23.99 -14.25 -17.16
CA PRO A 403 -24.46 -14.65 -15.83
C PRO A 403 -25.01 -13.49 -14.99
N PHE A 404 -24.32 -12.34 -14.99
CA PHE A 404 -24.75 -11.15 -14.25
C PHE A 404 -26.15 -10.67 -14.69
N ALA A 405 -26.39 -10.55 -16.00
CA ALA A 405 -27.67 -10.07 -16.53
C ALA A 405 -28.82 -11.05 -16.27
N ARG A 406 -28.53 -12.36 -16.26
CA ARG A 406 -29.51 -13.41 -15.96
C ARG A 406 -29.69 -13.67 -14.46
N GLY A 407 -28.83 -13.12 -13.61
CA GLY A 407 -28.83 -13.40 -12.17
C GLY A 407 -28.38 -14.83 -11.85
N GLU A 408 -27.53 -15.43 -12.69
CA GLU A 408 -27.06 -16.80 -12.56
C GLU A 408 -25.75 -16.84 -11.79
N GLU A 409 -25.82 -17.26 -10.52
CA GLU A 409 -24.64 -17.37 -9.66
C GLU A 409 -23.89 -18.69 -9.89
N LYS A 410 -22.57 -18.67 -9.70
CA LYS A 410 -21.76 -19.89 -9.72
C LYS A 410 -22.12 -20.73 -8.49
N ASN A 411 -22.44 -22.01 -8.70
CA ASN A 411 -22.72 -22.92 -7.58
C ASN A 411 -21.42 -23.17 -6.80
N THR A 412 -21.29 -22.60 -5.60
CA THR A 412 -20.25 -23.02 -4.67
C THR A 412 -20.63 -24.38 -4.08
N PRO A 413 -19.82 -25.45 -4.24
CA PRO A 413 -19.99 -26.61 -3.38
C PRO A 413 -19.80 -26.12 -1.94
N LYS A 414 -20.83 -26.29 -1.10
CA LYS A 414 -20.72 -25.99 0.32
C LYS A 414 -19.58 -26.83 0.86
N ALA A 415 -18.47 -26.19 1.26
CA ALA A 415 -17.51 -26.82 2.13
C ALA A 415 -18.31 -27.32 3.34
N SER A 416 -18.39 -28.64 3.49
CA SER A 416 -19.04 -29.26 4.62
C SER A 416 -18.36 -28.76 5.88
N GLU A 417 -19.08 -28.01 6.71
CA GLU A 417 -18.70 -27.75 8.09
C GLU A 417 -18.34 -29.09 8.74
N LYS A 418 -17.08 -29.22 9.17
CA LYS A 418 -16.62 -30.26 10.08
C LYS A 418 -15.80 -29.64 11.17
#